data_AF-A0A967JW05-F1
#
_entry.id   AF-A0A967JW05-F1
#
_cell.length_a   1.000
_cell.length_b   1.000
_cell.length_c   1.000
_cell.angle_alpha   90.00
_cell.angle_beta   90.00
_cell.angle_gamma   90.00
#
_symmetry.space_group_name_H-M   'P 1'
#
loop_
_entity.id
_entity.type
_entity.pdbx_description
1 polymer ?
#
loop_
_entity_poly.entity_id
_entity_poly.type
_entity_poly.pdbx_seq_one_letter_code
_entity_poly.pdbx_strand_id
1 'polypeptide(L)'
;WILSRTHRLCQNVDELLTQFQLGEAGRQINDFLWSEFFDWYVEASKVRLRDGDRTPLPVLAHVLDVGLRLLHPFMPFVTEEIWQQLRGRLPEAGSEALIAAAYPRGDAAWLD
;
A
#
# COMPACT_ATOMS: atom_id res chain seq x y z
N TRP A 1 4.84 9.78 9.21
CA TRP A 1 5.95 9.12 8.50
C TRP A 1 5.47 8.13 7.45
N ILE A 2 4.96 6.92 7.79
CA ILE A 2 4.65 5.90 6.75
C ILE A 2 3.64 6.40 5.70
N LEU A 3 2.62 7.16 6.12
CA LEU A 3 1.63 7.76 5.21
C LEU A 3 2.27 8.77 4.23
N SER A 4 3.21 9.60 4.71
CA SER A 4 3.99 10.50 3.84
C SER A 4 4.83 9.71 2.82
N ARG A 5 5.44 8.59 3.25
CA ARG A 5 6.19 7.70 2.36
C ARG A 5 5.29 7.04 1.31
N THR A 6 4.11 6.58 1.71
CA THR A 6 3.09 6.04 0.80
C THR A 6 2.61 7.08 -0.21
N HIS A 7 2.40 8.33 0.21
CA HIS A 7 2.07 9.44 -0.70
C HIS A 7 3.14 9.61 -1.79
N ARG A 8 4.41 9.75 -1.37
CA ARG A 8 5.53 9.93 -2.30
C ARG A 8 5.71 8.73 -3.23
N LEU A 9 5.50 7.50 -2.72
CA LEU A 9 5.53 6.29 -3.55
C LEU A 9 4.47 6.36 -4.65
N CYS A 10 3.23 6.73 -4.32
CA CYS A 10 2.16 6.81 -5.32
C CYS A 10 2.51 7.81 -6.43
N GLN A 11 3.04 8.98 -6.07
CA GLN A 11 3.46 9.99 -7.05
C GLN A 11 4.58 9.47 -7.95
N ASN A 12 5.66 8.94 -7.35
CA ASN A 12 6.81 8.45 -8.11
C ASN A 12 6.41 7.32 -9.06
N VAL A 13 5.61 6.35 -8.58
CA VAL A 13 5.17 5.22 -9.40
C VAL A 13 4.28 5.69 -10.55
N ASP A 14 3.36 6.63 -10.31
CA ASP A 14 2.50 7.21 -11.36
C ASP A 14 3.33 7.90 -12.46
N GLU A 15 4.35 8.67 -12.07
CA GLU A 15 5.28 9.29 -13.00
C GLU A 15 6.08 8.25 -13.81
N LEU A 16 6.61 7.23 -13.15
CA LEU A 16 7.38 6.15 -13.79
C LEU A 16 6.52 5.36 -14.78
N LEU A 17 5.29 5.03 -14.41
CA LEU A 17 4.35 4.35 -15.30
C LEU A 17 3.98 5.21 -16.50
N THR A 18 3.77 6.52 -16.30
CA THR A 18 3.52 7.48 -17.39
C THR A 18 4.70 7.58 -18.36
N GLN A 19 5.92 7.39 -17.87
CA GLN A 19 7.15 7.36 -18.67
C GLN A 19 7.50 5.96 -19.20
N PHE A 20 6.63 4.97 -19.03
CA PHE A 20 6.84 3.57 -19.41
C PHE A 20 8.05 2.89 -18.73
N GLN A 21 8.49 3.41 -17.59
CA GLN A 21 9.59 2.86 -16.79
C GLN A 21 9.10 1.77 -15.81
N LEU A 22 8.46 0.72 -16.35
CA LEU A 22 7.78 -0.32 -15.57
C LEU A 22 8.70 -1.06 -14.58
N GLY A 23 9.94 -1.35 -14.98
CA GLY A 23 10.90 -2.05 -14.13
C GLY A 23 11.28 -1.25 -12.88
N GLU A 24 11.45 0.06 -13.02
CA GLU A 24 11.77 0.95 -11.91
C GLU A 24 10.54 1.16 -11.01
N ALA A 25 9.35 1.30 -11.59
CA ALA A 25 8.10 1.37 -10.83
C ALA A 25 7.92 0.13 -9.94
N GLY A 26 8.05 -1.08 -10.52
CA GLY A 26 7.95 -2.34 -9.78
C GLY A 26 9.00 -2.46 -8.67
N ARG A 27 10.24 -2.03 -8.94
CA ARG A 27 11.32 -2.02 -7.96
C ARG A 27 11.02 -1.10 -6.78
N GLN A 28 10.58 0.13 -7.02
CA GLN A 28 10.26 1.07 -5.94
C GLN A 28 9.10 0.59 -5.07
N ILE A 29 8.07 -0.02 -5.66
CA ILE A 29 6.97 -0.61 -4.89
C ILE A 29 7.50 -1.75 -4.01
N ASN A 30 8.35 -2.62 -4.56
CA ASN A 30 8.93 -3.74 -3.83
C ASN A 30 9.82 -3.27 -2.67
N ASP A 31 10.75 -2.35 -2.95
CA ASP A 31 11.66 -1.77 -1.96
C ASP A 31 10.89 -1.12 -0.80
N PHE A 32 9.84 -0.35 -1.12
CA PHE A 32 8.98 0.26 -0.10
C PHE A 32 8.25 -0.79 0.76
N LEU A 33 7.58 -1.76 0.12
CA LEU A 33 6.82 -2.77 0.84
C LEU A 33 7.71 -3.61 1.75
N TRP A 34 8.88 -4.01 1.27
CA TRP A 34 9.78 -4.85 2.04
C TRP A 34 10.50 -4.06 3.14
N SER A 35 11.28 -3.04 2.77
CA SER A 35 12.21 -2.41 3.68
C SER A 35 11.59 -1.35 4.59
N GLU A 36 10.49 -0.70 4.18
CA GLU A 36 9.86 0.35 4.98
C GLU A 36 8.58 -0.14 5.66
N PHE A 37 7.73 -0.88 4.94
CA PHE A 37 6.47 -1.34 5.48
C PHE A 37 6.62 -2.60 6.34
N PHE A 38 7.08 -3.72 5.77
CA PHE A 38 7.18 -5.00 6.50
C PHE A 38 8.30 -5.00 7.54
N ASP A 39 9.54 -4.68 7.15
CA ASP A 39 10.70 -4.75 8.06
C ASP A 39 10.62 -3.73 9.20
N TRP A 40 10.03 -2.56 8.95
CA TRP A 40 10.04 -1.46 9.91
C TRP A 40 8.67 -1.15 10.50
N TYR A 41 7.70 -0.72 9.69
CA TYR A 41 6.44 -0.20 10.24
C TYR A 41 5.56 -1.29 10.88
N VAL A 42 5.50 -2.48 10.27
CA VAL A 42 4.79 -3.64 10.84
C VAL A 42 5.46 -4.08 12.14
N GLU A 43 6.79 -4.23 12.15
CA GLU A 43 7.53 -4.62 13.37
C GLU A 43 7.35 -3.60 14.50
N ALA A 44 7.45 -2.30 14.21
CA ALA A 44 7.18 -1.25 15.18
C ALA A 44 5.74 -1.30 15.71
N SER A 45 4.77 -1.59 14.84
CA SER A 45 3.36 -1.70 15.21
C SER A 45 3.06 -2.91 16.10
N LYS A 46 3.81 -4.02 15.97
CA LYS A 46 3.63 -5.21 16.81
C LYS A 46 3.78 -4.92 18.30
N VAL A 47 4.66 -4.00 18.69
CA VAL A 47 4.84 -3.61 20.10
C VAL A 47 3.53 -3.08 20.67
N ARG A 48 2.93 -2.09 19.99
CA ARG A 48 1.66 -1.47 20.40
C ARG A 48 0.50 -2.46 20.37
N LEU A 49 0.45 -3.32 19.35
CA LEU A 49 -0.60 -4.34 19.23
C LEU A 49 -0.55 -5.37 20.36
N ARG A 50 0.65 -5.74 20.83
CA ARG A 50 0.83 -6.64 21.97
C ARG A 50 0.33 -6.02 23.28
N ASP A 51 0.43 -4.70 23.40
CA ASP A 51 -0.09 -3.92 24.53
C ASP A 51 -1.61 -3.65 24.42
N GLY A 52 -2.28 -4.19 23.39
CA GLY A 52 -3.71 -4.06 23.17
C GLY A 52 -4.14 -2.80 22.42
N ASP A 53 -3.20 -1.93 22.05
CA ASP A 53 -3.47 -0.72 21.26
C ASP A 53 -3.70 -1.08 19.78
N ARG A 54 -4.95 -0.92 19.33
CA ARG A 54 -5.41 -1.20 17.97
C ARG A 54 -5.32 -0.01 17.02
N THR A 55 -4.88 1.17 17.49
CA THR A 55 -4.76 2.37 16.66
C THR A 55 -3.86 2.23 15.42
N PRO A 56 -2.85 1.32 15.35
CA PRO A 56 -2.08 1.13 14.12
C PRO A 56 -2.82 0.36 13.01
N LEU A 57 -3.87 -0.42 13.34
CA LEU A 57 -4.52 -1.33 12.38
C LEU A 57 -5.09 -0.62 11.14
N PRO A 58 -5.79 0.53 11.25
CA PRO A 58 -6.29 1.23 10.07
C PRO A 58 -5.17 1.71 9.15
N VAL A 59 -4.05 2.16 9.71
CA VAL A 59 -2.89 2.62 8.92
C VAL A 59 -2.22 1.44 8.24
N LEU A 60 -2.03 0.32 8.93
CA LEU A 60 -1.51 -0.92 8.34
C LEU A 60 -2.36 -1.42 7.19
N ALA A 61 -3.69 -1.46 7.37
CA ALA A 61 -4.62 -1.89 6.35
C ALA A 61 -4.61 -0.94 5.14
N HIS A 62 -4.58 0.37 5.38
CA HIS A 62 -4.53 1.38 4.32
C HIS A 62 -3.24 1.29 3.49
N VAL A 63 -2.07 1.23 4.13
CA VAL A 63 -0.78 1.15 3.42
C VAL A 63 -0.68 -0.16 2.62
N LEU A 64 -1.18 -1.28 3.17
CA LEU A 64 -1.21 -2.55 2.46
C LEU A 64 -2.17 -2.51 1.25
N ASP A 65 -3.37 -1.93 1.38
CA ASP A 65 -4.31 -1.74 0.27
C ASP A 65 -3.67 -0.95 -0.88
N VAL A 66 -3.07 0.19 -0.57
CA VAL A 66 -2.37 1.02 -1.56
C VAL A 66 -1.23 0.23 -2.22
N GLY A 67 -0.41 -0.46 -1.44
CA GLY A 67 0.69 -1.28 -1.94
C GLY A 67 0.22 -2.39 -2.88
N LEU A 68 -0.85 -3.11 -2.53
CA LEU A 68 -1.42 -4.17 -3.37
C LEU A 68 -1.97 -3.61 -4.68
N ARG A 69 -2.67 -2.46 -4.65
CA ARG A 69 -3.16 -1.79 -5.87
C ARG A 69 -2.03 -1.36 -6.79
N LEU A 70 -0.96 -0.76 -6.25
CA LEU A 70 0.22 -0.37 -7.03
C LEU A 70 0.92 -1.58 -7.65
N LEU A 71 0.97 -2.71 -6.93
CA LEU A 71 1.65 -3.93 -7.35
C LEU A 71 0.82 -4.80 -8.31
N HIS A 72 -0.50 -4.60 -8.36
CA HIS A 72 -1.43 -5.40 -9.14
C HIS A 72 -1.09 -5.51 -10.65
N PRO A 73 -0.64 -4.45 -11.35
CA PRO A 73 -0.20 -4.55 -12.74
C PRO A 73 0.97 -5.53 -12.97
N PHE A 74 1.73 -5.84 -11.92
CA PHE A 74 2.90 -6.73 -11.98
C PHE A 74 2.58 -8.15 -11.51
N MET A 75 1.75 -8.29 -10.47
CA MET A 75 1.42 -9.58 -9.84
C MET A 75 -0.10 -9.74 -9.62
N PRO A 76 -0.91 -9.82 -10.68
CA PRO A 76 -2.36 -9.66 -10.58
C PRO A 76 -3.03 -10.73 -9.73
N PHE A 77 -2.60 -11.99 -9.82
CA PHE A 77 -3.28 -13.08 -9.10
C PHE A 77 -3.02 -13.08 -7.59
N VAL A 78 -1.77 -12.91 -7.18
CA VAL A 78 -1.40 -12.92 -5.75
C VAL A 78 -1.93 -11.67 -5.05
N THR A 79 -1.83 -10.51 -5.70
CA THR A 79 -2.36 -9.26 -5.12
C THR A 79 -3.87 -9.29 -4.98
N GLU A 80 -4.60 -9.86 -5.95
CA GLU A 80 -6.05 -10.07 -5.87
C GLU A 80 -6.42 -10.95 -4.67
N GLU A 81 -5.79 -12.12 -4.53
CA GLU A 81 -6.09 -13.06 -3.43
C GLU A 81 -5.88 -12.40 -2.05
N ILE A 82 -4.74 -11.72 -1.85
CA ILE A 82 -4.46 -11.04 -0.58
C ILE A 82 -5.47 -9.90 -0.34
N TRP A 83 -5.78 -9.13 -1.39
CA TRP A 83 -6.71 -8.01 -1.28
C TRP A 83 -8.13 -8.45 -0.97
N GLN A 84 -8.60 -9.59 -1.52
CA GLN A 84 -9.91 -10.16 -1.18
C GLN A 84 -10.01 -10.54 0.30
N GLN A 85 -8.92 -10.93 0.94
CA GLN A 85 -8.89 -11.19 2.39
C GLN A 85 -8.86 -9.89 3.22
N LEU A 86 -8.31 -8.81 2.65
CA LEU A 86 -8.20 -7.50 3.28
C LEU A 86 -9.48 -6.67 3.15
N ARG A 87 -10.21 -6.77 2.03
CA ARG A 87 -11.32 -5.87 1.65
C ARG A 87 -12.38 -5.70 2.73
N GLY A 88 -12.70 -6.75 3.50
CA GLY A 88 -13.68 -6.69 4.59
C GLY A 88 -13.26 -5.83 5.78
N ARG A 89 -12.00 -5.40 5.82
CA ARG A 89 -11.42 -4.51 6.85
C ARG A 89 -11.15 -3.10 6.31
N LEU A 90 -11.36 -2.85 5.02
CA LEU A 90 -11.15 -1.55 4.41
C LEU A 90 -12.44 -0.73 4.49
N PRO A 91 -12.37 0.55 4.91
CA PRO A 91 -13.55 1.40 4.98
C PRO A 91 -14.18 1.67 3.60
N GLU A 92 -13.38 1.69 2.52
CA GLU A 92 -13.83 1.92 1.15
C GLU A 92 -13.11 1.01 0.15
N ALA A 93 -13.49 -0.27 0.08
CA ALA A 93 -12.97 -1.16 -0.96
C ALA A 93 -13.35 -0.66 -2.37
N GLY A 94 -14.54 -0.03 -2.53
CA GLY A 94 -15.00 0.66 -3.74
C GLY A 94 -15.25 -0.22 -4.97
N SER A 95 -14.83 -1.49 -4.94
CA SER A 95 -14.93 -2.47 -6.02
C SER A 95 -15.07 -3.89 -5.47
N GLU A 96 -15.57 -4.81 -6.29
CA GLU A 96 -15.62 -6.25 -5.98
C GLU A 96 -14.30 -6.97 -6.27
N ALA A 97 -13.48 -6.42 -7.17
CA ALA A 97 -12.19 -6.97 -7.58
C ALA A 97 -11.11 -5.88 -7.59
N LEU A 98 -9.88 -6.24 -7.25
CA LEU A 98 -8.74 -5.32 -7.17
C LEU A 98 -8.45 -4.69 -8.54
N ILE A 99 -8.57 -5.47 -9.63
CA ILE A 99 -8.38 -4.98 -11.00
C ILE A 99 -9.31 -3.82 -11.38
N ALA A 100 -10.50 -3.76 -10.79
CA ALA A 100 -11.49 -2.72 -11.05
C ALA A 100 -11.49 -1.62 -9.98
N ALA A 101 -10.62 -1.73 -8.98
CA ALA A 101 -10.50 -0.71 -7.94
C ALA A 101 -9.85 0.56 -8.49
N ALA A 102 -10.20 1.71 -7.91
CA ALA A 102 -9.58 2.99 -8.28
C ALA A 102 -8.07 2.94 -8.04
N TYR A 103 -7.31 3.47 -9.01
CA TYR A 103 -5.86 3.60 -8.89
C TYR A 103 -5.51 4.51 -7.70
N PRO A 104 -4.55 4.11 -6.84
CA PRO A 104 -4.26 4.85 -5.63
C PRO A 104 -3.60 6.19 -5.95
N ARG A 105 -4.04 7.23 -5.25
CA ARG A 105 -3.44 8.57 -5.32
C ARG A 105 -2.97 8.97 -3.93
N GLY A 106 -1.80 9.60 -3.86
CA GLY A 106 -1.31 10.13 -2.60
C GLY A 106 -2.19 11.27 -2.09
N ASP A 107 -2.54 11.25 -0.80
CA ASP A 107 -3.22 12.37 -0.14
C ASP A 107 -2.19 13.39 0.35
N ALA A 108 -2.28 14.63 -0.15
CA ALA A 108 -1.37 15.72 0.23
C ALA A 108 -1.47 16.08 1.73
N ALA A 109 -2.58 15.72 2.40
CA ALA A 109 -2.75 15.93 3.83
C ALA A 109 -1.78 15.11 4.70
N TRP A 110 -1.10 14.11 4.12
CA TRP A 110 -0.14 13.27 4.84
C TRP A 110 1.32 13.65 4.62
N LEU A 111 1.58 14.72 3.85
CA LEU A 111 2.90 15.30 3.74
C LEU A 111 3.28 15.99 5.05
N ASP A 112 4.51 15.75 5.47
CA ASP A 112 5.21 16.33 6.62
C ASP A 112 5.93 17.64 6.27
#